data_AF-A0A3C0WE29-F1
#
_entry.id   AF-A0A3C0WE29-F1
#
_cell.length_a   1.000
_cell.length_b   1.000
_cell.length_c   1.000
_cell.angle_alpha   90.00
_cell.angle_beta   90.00
_cell.angle_gamma   90.00
#
_symmetry.space_group_name_H-M   'P 1'
#
loop_
_entity.id
_entity.type
_entity.pdbx_description
1 polymer ?
#
loop_
_entity_poly.entity_id
_entity_poly.type
_entity_poly.pdbx_seq_one_letter_code
_entity_poly.pdbx_strand_id
1 'polypeptide(L)'
;MQQTYLRVISGPTWNPLLILLRFGLWILSLLYALIVTFRNVLFDFGIKRVIKVPVPVISVGNITTGGTGKTPMVAWIAKWLRDRDQRVTLLSRGYGGIDGGPNDEALELYRRLPDVPHLQNPDRVTSALMAIEELEAEVLVLD
;
A
#
# COMPACT_ATOMS: atom_id res chain seq x y z
N MET A 1 13.58 22.06 5.60
CA MET A 1 13.37 21.04 4.54
C MET A 1 11.89 20.87 4.18
N GLN A 2 11.01 20.46 5.11
CA GLN A 2 9.57 20.23 4.83
C GLN A 2 8.81 21.47 4.30
N GLN A 3 9.12 22.68 4.81
CA GLN A 3 8.44 23.90 4.35
C GLN A 3 8.83 24.35 2.93
N THR A 4 10.03 24.00 2.46
CA THR A 4 10.50 24.29 1.10
C THR A 4 9.76 23.40 0.08
N TYR A 5 9.57 22.12 0.42
CA TYR A 5 8.84 21.14 -0.40
C TYR A 5 7.38 21.57 -0.64
N LEU A 6 6.68 22.01 0.41
CA LEU A 6 5.28 22.46 0.30
C LEU A 6 5.13 23.75 -0.52
N ARG A 7 6.08 24.70 -0.44
CA ARG A 7 6.04 25.91 -1.29
C ARG A 7 6.23 25.60 -2.78
N VAL A 8 7.08 24.61 -3.11
CA VAL A 8 7.30 24.19 -4.50
C VAL A 8 6.04 23.53 -5.08
N ILE A 9 5.27 22.81 -4.27
CA ILE A 9 4.08 22.05 -4.71
C ILE A 9 2.79 22.87 -4.63
N SER A 10 2.61 23.76 -3.64
CA SER A 10 1.29 24.32 -3.29
C SER A 10 1.13 25.84 -3.47
N GLY A 11 2.19 26.60 -3.78
CA GLY A 11 2.13 28.08 -3.83
C GLY A 11 2.03 28.70 -5.23
N PRO A 12 1.41 29.90 -5.39
CA PRO A 12 1.54 30.73 -6.59
C PRO A 12 2.88 31.47 -6.51
N THR A 13 3.89 30.96 -7.20
CA THR A 13 5.21 31.59 -7.24
C THR A 13 5.49 32.11 -8.64
N TRP A 14 5.47 33.43 -8.82
CA TRP A 14 5.88 34.14 -10.03
C TRP A 14 7.40 34.03 -10.32
N ASN A 15 8.07 33.01 -9.78
CA ASN A 15 9.50 32.79 -9.95
C ASN A 15 9.75 31.90 -11.18
N PRO A 16 10.42 32.41 -12.23
CA PRO A 16 10.63 31.70 -13.49
C PRO A 16 11.44 30.40 -13.32
N LEU A 17 12.34 30.32 -12.32
CA LEU A 17 13.09 29.10 -12.02
C LEU A 17 12.18 27.95 -11.54
N LEU A 18 11.16 28.28 -10.72
CA LEU A 18 10.19 27.31 -10.22
C LEU A 18 9.23 26.84 -11.32
N ILE A 19 8.92 27.70 -12.28
CA ILE A 19 8.12 27.35 -13.46
C ILE A 19 8.89 26.37 -14.35
N LEU A 20 10.19 26.62 -14.60
CA LEU A 20 11.03 25.72 -15.38
C LEU A 20 11.20 24.35 -14.70
N LEU A 21 11.42 24.33 -13.39
CA LEU A 21 11.47 23.08 -12.62
C LEU A 21 10.16 22.30 -12.67
N ARG A 22 9.02 22.98 -12.50
CA ARG A 22 7.69 22.35 -12.61
C ARG A 22 7.44 21.79 -14.01
N PHE A 23 7.87 22.48 -15.05
CA PHE A 23 7.76 21.99 -16.42
C PHE A 23 8.63 20.74 -16.65
N GLY A 24 9.85 20.72 -16.13
CA GLY A 24 10.72 19.54 -16.16
C GLY A 24 10.10 18.34 -15.43
N LEU A 25 9.57 18.56 -14.22
CA LEU A 25 8.84 17.53 -13.46
C LEU A 25 7.57 17.07 -14.18
N TRP A 26 6.88 17.97 -14.90
CA TRP A 26 5.70 17.64 -15.68
C TRP A 26 6.04 16.71 -16.84
N ILE A 27 7.11 16.98 -17.61
CA ILE A 27 7.57 16.05 -18.66
C ILE A 27 7.93 14.69 -18.07
N LEU A 28 8.63 14.67 -16.93
CA LEU A 28 8.98 13.43 -16.24
C LEU A 28 7.73 12.67 -15.75
N SER A 29 6.68 13.40 -15.34
CA SER A 29 5.40 12.81 -14.96
C SER A 29 4.67 12.13 -16.12
N LEU A 30 4.79 12.66 -17.35
CA LEU A 30 4.24 12.03 -18.55
C LEU A 30 4.95 10.70 -18.86
N LEU A 31 6.28 10.66 -18.73
CA LEU A 31 7.05 9.41 -18.89
C LEU A 31 6.66 8.38 -17.83
N TYR A 32 6.54 8.81 -16.57
CA TYR A 32 6.06 7.95 -15.49
C TYR A 32 4.65 7.42 -15.77
N ALA A 33 3.72 8.28 -16.20
CA ALA A 33 2.37 7.90 -16.55
C ALA A 33 2.34 6.88 -17.70
N LEU A 34 3.14 7.08 -18.76
CA LEU A 34 3.26 6.15 -19.86
C LEU A 34 3.72 4.76 -19.39
N ILE A 35 4.76 4.69 -18.55
CA ILE A 35 5.29 3.43 -18.00
C ILE A 35 4.25 2.72 -17.14
N VAL A 36 3.55 3.45 -16.25
CA VAL A 36 2.52 2.88 -15.38
C VAL A 36 1.31 2.40 -16.18
N THR A 37 0.86 3.18 -17.17
CA THR A 37 -0.24 2.78 -18.05
C THR A 37 0.14 1.53 -18.84
N PHE A 38 1.33 1.48 -19.45
CA PHE A 38 1.79 0.29 -20.15
C PHE A 38 1.84 -0.94 -19.22
N ARG A 39 2.36 -0.77 -18.00
CA ARG A 39 2.37 -1.84 -16.99
C ARG A 39 0.97 -2.34 -16.66
N ASN A 40 0.00 -1.44 -16.47
CA ASN A 40 -1.38 -1.81 -16.13
C ASN A 40 -2.06 -2.52 -17.31
N VAL A 41 -1.86 -2.04 -18.53
CA VAL A 41 -2.34 -2.67 -19.77
C VAL A 41 -1.84 -4.12 -19.89
N LEU A 42 -0.58 -4.40 -19.53
CA LEU A 42 -0.06 -5.79 -19.50
C LEU A 42 -0.79 -6.68 -18.49
N PHE A 43 -1.30 -6.14 -17.39
CA PHE A 43 -2.15 -6.89 -16.45
C PHE A 43 -3.57 -7.05 -16.98
N ASP A 44 -4.15 -6.01 -17.58
CA ASP A 44 -5.51 -6.02 -18.12
C ASP A 44 -5.65 -7.05 -19.27
N PHE A 45 -4.62 -7.18 -20.11
CA PHE A 45 -4.56 -8.21 -21.16
C PHE A 45 -4.13 -9.60 -20.66
N GLY A 46 -3.90 -9.78 -19.36
CA GLY A 46 -3.50 -11.07 -18.79
C GLY A 46 -2.09 -11.54 -19.18
N ILE A 47 -1.27 -10.67 -19.77
CA ILE A 47 0.12 -10.98 -20.17
C ILE A 47 0.98 -11.18 -18.91
N LYS A 48 0.74 -10.38 -17.87
CA LYS A 48 1.37 -10.60 -16.57
C LYS A 48 0.60 -11.63 -15.75
N ARG A 49 1.36 -12.54 -15.11
CA ARG A 49 0.81 -13.59 -14.26
C ARG A 49 0.11 -12.99 -13.04
N VAL A 50 -1.18 -13.31 -12.89
CA VAL A 50 -1.98 -13.05 -11.70
C VAL A 50 -2.13 -14.36 -10.94
N ILE A 51 -1.70 -14.38 -9.68
CA ILE A 51 -1.80 -15.57 -8.82
C ILE A 51 -3.09 -15.46 -8.00
N LYS A 52 -3.91 -16.51 -8.04
CA LYS A 52 -5.12 -16.63 -7.23
C LYS A 52 -4.82 -17.53 -6.03
N VAL A 53 -5.29 -17.10 -4.86
CA VAL A 53 -5.22 -17.87 -3.62
C VAL A 53 -6.63 -18.40 -3.28
N PRO A 54 -6.74 -19.50 -2.50
CA PRO A 54 -8.03 -20.19 -2.27
C PRO A 54 -9.01 -19.44 -1.36
N VAL A 55 -8.58 -18.33 -0.73
CA VAL A 55 -9.40 -17.53 0.19
C VAL A 55 -9.66 -16.13 -0.36
N PRO A 56 -10.76 -15.47 0.05
CA PRO A 56 -11.03 -14.08 -0.33
C PRO A 56 -9.90 -13.13 0.07
N VAL A 57 -9.59 -12.18 -0.83
CA VAL A 57 -8.55 -11.17 -0.63
C VAL A 57 -9.13 -9.78 -0.83
N ILE A 58 -9.02 -8.92 0.18
CA ILE A 58 -9.44 -7.53 0.15
C ILE A 58 -8.19 -6.65 0.03
N SER A 59 -8.04 -5.93 -1.07
CA SER A 59 -6.91 -5.01 -1.26
C SER A 59 -7.30 -3.58 -0.91
N VAL A 60 -6.63 -2.99 0.08
CA VAL A 60 -6.80 -1.58 0.44
C VAL A 60 -5.60 -0.81 -0.10
N GLY A 61 -5.82 0.02 -1.10
CA GLY A 61 -4.79 0.85 -1.73
C GLY A 61 -5.12 2.33 -1.65
N ASN A 62 -4.16 3.18 -2.01
CA ASN A 62 -4.40 4.59 -2.23
C ASN A 62 -3.79 5.06 -3.56
N ILE A 63 -4.40 6.09 -4.15
CA ILE A 63 -3.98 6.66 -5.45
C ILE A 63 -2.94 7.78 -5.25
N THR A 64 -2.94 8.43 -4.08
CA THR A 64 -2.04 9.54 -3.75
C THR A 64 -0.93 9.13 -2.77
N THR A 65 0.12 9.92 -2.65
CA THR A 65 1.16 9.73 -1.63
C THR A 65 0.83 10.58 -0.39
N GLY A 66 0.86 9.99 0.81
CA GLY A 66 0.58 10.70 2.08
C GLY A 66 -0.34 9.92 3.03
N GLY A 67 -0.66 10.52 4.18
CA GLY A 67 -1.53 9.93 5.20
C GLY A 67 -3.00 9.96 4.78
N THR A 68 -3.42 8.97 3.99
CA THR A 68 -4.71 8.95 3.29
C THR A 68 -5.76 8.08 3.97
N GLY A 69 -5.61 7.83 5.28
CA GLY A 69 -6.57 7.03 6.05
C GLY A 69 -6.57 5.54 5.71
N LYS A 70 -5.56 5.05 4.98
CA LYS A 70 -5.40 3.62 4.62
C LYS A 70 -5.34 2.74 5.87
N THR A 71 -4.46 3.07 6.82
CA THR A 71 -4.29 2.32 8.07
C THR A 71 -5.57 2.30 8.93
N PRO A 72 -6.29 3.41 9.15
CA PRO A 72 -7.62 3.38 9.76
C PRO A 72 -8.63 2.48 9.03
N MET A 73 -8.66 2.51 7.69
CA MET A 73 -9.57 1.68 6.89
C MET A 73 -9.22 0.19 7.01
N VAL A 74 -7.94 -0.18 6.90
CA VAL A 74 -7.45 -1.55 7.09
C VAL A 74 -7.85 -2.07 8.48
N ALA A 75 -7.60 -1.27 9.53
CA ALA A 75 -7.98 -1.62 10.90
C ALA A 75 -9.50 -1.80 11.04
N TRP A 76 -10.30 -0.95 10.40
CA TRP A 76 -11.76 -1.06 10.44
C TRP A 76 -12.27 -2.33 9.75
N ILE A 77 -11.76 -2.66 8.55
CA ILE A 77 -12.13 -3.87 7.81
C ILE A 77 -11.75 -5.11 8.60
N ALA A 78 -10.50 -5.18 9.09
CA ALA A 78 -10.02 -6.31 9.84
C ALA A 78 -10.82 -6.52 11.13
N LYS A 79 -11.11 -5.43 11.87
CA LYS A 79 -11.99 -5.49 13.04
C LYS A 79 -13.38 -6.02 12.68
N TRP A 80 -13.98 -5.50 11.60
CA TRP A 80 -15.32 -5.87 11.18
C TRP A 80 -15.45 -7.36 10.79
N LEU A 81 -14.41 -7.92 10.16
CA LEU A 81 -14.31 -9.35 9.84
C LEU A 81 -14.08 -10.19 11.10
N ARG A 82 -13.14 -9.75 11.94
CA ARG A 82 -12.82 -10.41 13.21
C ARG A 82 -14.03 -10.48 14.14
N ASP A 83 -14.84 -9.41 14.22
CA ASP A 83 -16.07 -9.37 15.02
C ASP A 83 -17.18 -10.29 14.48
N ARG A 84 -16.95 -10.97 13.35
CA ARG A 84 -17.80 -12.03 12.76
C ARG A 84 -17.15 -13.40 12.82
N ASP A 85 -16.18 -13.57 13.73
CA ASP A 85 -15.44 -14.81 13.95
C ASP A 85 -14.69 -15.32 12.70
N GLN A 86 -14.37 -14.42 11.75
CA GLN A 86 -13.54 -14.76 10.60
C GLN A 86 -12.06 -14.71 10.98
N ARG A 87 -11.29 -15.73 10.60
CA ARG A 87 -9.82 -15.72 10.76
C ARG A 87 -9.18 -14.81 9.73
N VAL A 88 -9.10 -13.52 10.06
CA VAL A 88 -8.50 -12.49 9.21
C VAL A 88 -6.99 -12.39 9.44
N THR A 89 -6.23 -12.26 8.36
CA THR A 89 -4.78 -11.97 8.42
C THR A 89 -4.47 -10.73 7.60
N LEU A 90 -3.75 -9.78 8.20
CA LEU A 90 -3.24 -8.58 7.54
C LEU A 90 -1.95 -8.90 6.79
N LEU A 91 -1.83 -8.38 5.57
CA LEU A 91 -0.65 -8.56 4.72
C LEU A 91 -0.15 -7.19 4.26
N SER A 92 1.09 -6.83 4.60
CA SER A 92 1.70 -5.58 4.12
C SER A 92 3.09 -5.81 3.54
N ARG A 93 3.64 -4.79 2.89
CA ARG A 93 4.96 -4.87 2.25
C ARG A 93 6.13 -4.77 3.24
N GLY A 94 5.93 -4.18 4.42
CA GLY A 94 6.99 -3.88 5.39
C GLY A 94 7.92 -2.73 4.98
N TYR A 95 7.36 -1.64 4.44
CA TYR A 95 8.16 -0.49 3.98
C TYR A 95 8.59 0.38 5.18
N GLY A 96 9.90 0.68 5.29
CA GLY A 96 10.42 1.61 6.31
C GLY A 96 10.71 1.02 7.68
N GLY A 97 10.68 -0.31 7.85
CA GLY A 97 11.20 -0.96 9.05
C GLY A 97 12.73 -0.89 9.09
N ILE A 98 13.30 -0.46 10.21
CA ILE A 98 14.74 -0.52 10.46
C ILE A 98 15.06 -1.99 10.80
N ASP A 99 16.03 -2.59 10.10
CA ASP A 99 16.55 -3.94 10.36
C ASP A 99 15.51 -5.09 10.38
N GLY A 100 14.49 -5.02 9.52
CA GLY A 100 13.48 -6.09 9.40
C GLY A 100 12.48 -6.12 10.57
N GLY A 101 12.51 -5.13 11.46
CA GLY A 101 11.48 -4.93 12.47
C GLY A 101 10.19 -4.34 11.91
N PRO A 102 9.07 -4.41 12.67
CA PRO A 102 7.80 -3.84 12.23
C PRO A 102 7.92 -2.33 12.05
N ASN A 103 7.46 -1.83 10.90
CA ASN A 103 7.35 -0.40 10.65
C ASN A 103 6.27 0.26 11.54
N ASP A 104 6.28 1.60 11.62
CA ASP A 104 5.32 2.36 12.44
C ASP A 104 3.85 2.04 12.13
N GLU A 105 3.53 1.80 10.85
CA GLU A 105 2.18 1.43 10.40
C GLU A 105 1.73 0.08 10.97
N ALA A 106 2.60 -0.93 10.94
CA ALA A 106 2.29 -2.23 11.50
C ALA A 106 2.22 -2.21 13.02
N LEU A 107 3.08 -1.42 13.67
CA LEU A 107 2.99 -1.23 15.12
C LEU A 107 1.67 -0.55 15.50
N GLU A 108 1.18 0.40 14.68
CA GLU A 108 -0.14 0.99 14.86
C GLU A 108 -1.26 -0.06 14.72
N LEU A 109 -1.21 -0.89 13.67
CA LEU A 109 -2.19 -1.96 13.46
C LEU A 109 -2.17 -2.98 14.61
N TYR A 110 -0.99 -3.41 15.06
CA TYR A 110 -0.83 -4.30 16.20
C TYR A 110 -1.41 -3.72 17.49
N ARG A 111 -1.23 -2.41 17.74
CA ARG A 111 -1.83 -1.75 18.92
C ARG A 111 -3.36 -1.71 18.86
N ARG A 112 -3.94 -1.61 17.66
CA ARG A 112 -5.39 -1.58 17.46
C ARG A 112 -6.02 -2.97 17.47
N LEU A 113 -5.30 -3.97 16.95
CA LEU A 113 -5.76 -5.33 16.71
C LEU A 113 -4.66 -6.34 17.10
N PRO A 114 -4.35 -6.50 18.40
CA PRO A 114 -3.27 -7.37 18.85
C PRO A 114 -3.52 -8.86 18.61
N ASP A 115 -4.78 -9.23 18.39
CA ASP A 115 -5.25 -10.59 18.13
C ASP A 115 -5.34 -10.93 16.63
N VAL A 116 -5.12 -9.96 15.74
CA VAL A 116 -5.11 -10.18 14.29
C VAL A 116 -3.66 -10.33 13.80
N PRO A 117 -3.28 -11.49 13.23
CA PRO A 117 -1.94 -11.67 12.68
C PRO A 117 -1.63 -10.68 11.56
N HIS A 118 -0.40 -10.17 11.53
CA HIS A 118 0.09 -9.25 10.51
C HIS A 118 1.42 -9.73 9.93
N LEU A 119 1.43 -10.12 8.66
CA LEU A 119 2.64 -10.54 7.95
C LEU A 119 3.19 -9.40 7.09
N GLN A 120 4.50 -9.19 7.17
CA GLN A 120 5.22 -8.21 6.36
C GLN A 120 6.16 -8.90 5.39
N ASN A 121 5.88 -8.79 4.09
CA ASN A 121 6.74 -9.32 3.04
C ASN A 121 6.53 -8.56 1.72
N PRO A 122 7.61 -8.17 1.02
CA PRO A 122 7.52 -7.66 -0.34
C PRO A 122 6.80 -8.60 -1.33
N ASP A 123 6.95 -9.91 -1.16
CA ASP A 123 6.20 -10.92 -1.91
C ASP A 123 4.89 -11.27 -1.19
N ARG A 124 3.83 -10.61 -1.62
CA ARG A 124 2.49 -10.83 -1.06
C ARG A 124 1.92 -12.21 -1.34
N VAL A 125 2.42 -12.91 -2.38
CA VAL A 125 1.94 -14.25 -2.70
C VAL A 125 2.47 -15.24 -1.67
N THR A 126 3.76 -15.16 -1.36
CA THR A 126 4.36 -15.99 -0.30
C THR A 126 3.67 -15.77 1.04
N SER A 127 3.44 -14.52 1.44
CA SER A 127 2.73 -14.25 2.69
C SER A 127 1.27 -14.66 2.69
N ALA A 128 0.58 -14.59 1.55
CA ALA A 128 -0.77 -15.10 1.44
C ALA A 128 -0.82 -16.62 1.63
N LEU A 129 0.10 -17.36 1.01
CA LEU A 129 0.20 -18.81 1.18
C LEU A 129 0.53 -19.18 2.62
N MET A 130 1.54 -18.53 3.22
CA MET A 130 1.90 -18.71 4.63
C MET A 130 0.72 -18.42 5.57
N ALA A 131 -0.04 -17.35 5.33
CA ALA A 131 -1.21 -17.03 6.14
C ALA A 131 -2.30 -18.11 6.06
N ILE A 132 -2.48 -18.73 4.90
CA ILE A 132 -3.50 -19.78 4.71
C ILE A 132 -3.02 -21.10 5.32
N GLU A 133 -1.76 -21.46 5.11
CA GLU A 133 -1.19 -22.75 5.53
C GLU A 133 -0.87 -22.80 7.03
N GLU A 134 -0.29 -21.72 7.59
CA GLU A 134 0.18 -21.71 8.98
C GLU A 134 -0.80 -21.05 9.95
N LEU A 135 -1.54 -20.04 9.49
CA LEU A 135 -2.48 -19.27 10.33
C LEU A 135 -3.95 -19.62 10.06
N GLU A 136 -4.20 -20.58 9.17
CA GLU A 136 -5.53 -21.04 8.76
C GLU A 136 -6.46 -19.88 8.35
N ALA A 137 -5.89 -18.83 7.76
CA ALA A 137 -6.62 -17.61 7.44
C ALA A 137 -7.79 -17.90 6.48
N GLU A 138 -8.98 -17.38 6.82
CA GLU A 138 -10.20 -17.48 6.01
C GLU A 138 -10.36 -16.27 5.09
N VAL A 139 -9.73 -15.14 5.43
CA VAL A 139 -9.78 -13.91 4.66
C VAL A 139 -8.50 -13.11 4.83
N LEU A 140 -8.00 -12.55 3.73
CA LEU A 140 -6.76 -11.77 3.71
C LEU A 140 -7.09 -10.30 3.44
N VAL A 141 -6.48 -9.39 4.22
CA VAL A 141 -6.58 -7.95 3.98
C VAL A 141 -5.20 -7.41 3.66
N LEU A 142 -5.05 -6.89 2.44
CA LEU A 142 -3.81 -6.31 1.98
C LEU A 142 -3.78 -4.81 2.28
N ASP A 143 -2.70 -4.39 2.93
CA ASP A 143 -2.29 -3.00 3.09
C ASP A 143 -1.19 -2.69 2.07
#